data_AF-A0A285P977-F1
#
_entry.id   AF-A0A285P977-F1
#
_cell.length_a   1.000
_cell.length_b   1.000
_cell.length_c   1.000
_cell.angle_alpha   90.00
_cell.angle_beta   90.00
_cell.angle_gamma   90.00
#
_symmetry.space_group_name_H-M   'P 1'
#
loop_
_entity.id
_entity.type
_entity.pdbx_description
1 polymer ?
#
loop_
_entity_poly.entity_id
_entity_poly.type
_entity_poly.pdbx_seq_one_letter_code
_entity_poly.pdbx_strand_id
1 'polypeptide(L)'
;MTTRYDTAHSPLTNDELMTVLREAWEAGDRDILEGGVATTTIAARIDMGKSGTESRLRELWEAGRITVVWGADPDTHRPRRSWAPADEVDQPGEDLPGDTLRGDHSD
;
A
#
# COMPACT_ATOMS: atom_id res chain seq x y z
N MET A 1 5.36 -19.59 40.01
CA MET A 1 5.53 -19.89 38.58
C MET A 1 4.39 -19.25 37.83
N THR A 2 4.62 -18.09 37.20
CA THR A 2 3.67 -17.48 36.27
C THR A 2 4.48 -16.61 35.32
N THR A 3 5.00 -17.26 34.28
CA THR A 3 5.54 -16.57 33.10
C THR A 3 4.39 -15.79 32.49
N ARG A 4 4.36 -14.47 32.68
CA ARG A 4 3.56 -13.60 31.82
C ARG A 4 4.19 -13.70 30.44
N TYR A 5 3.46 -14.27 29.50
CA TYR A 5 3.81 -14.19 28.10
C TYR A 5 3.81 -12.70 27.75
N ASP A 6 5.01 -12.17 27.58
CA ASP A 6 5.28 -10.98 26.80
C ASP A 6 4.58 -11.18 25.46
N THR A 7 3.41 -10.56 25.30
CA THR A 7 2.73 -10.52 24.00
C THR A 7 3.55 -9.53 23.19
N ALA A 8 4.66 -10.01 22.64
CA ALA A 8 5.43 -9.29 21.66
C ALA A 8 4.43 -8.93 20.54
N HIS A 9 3.98 -7.68 20.53
CA HIS A 9 3.42 -7.07 19.33
C HIS A 9 4.54 -7.15 18.30
N SER A 10 4.55 -8.22 17.51
CA SER A 10 5.45 -8.33 16.38
C SER A 10 5.26 -7.06 15.57
N PRO A 11 6.32 -6.29 15.29
CA PRO A 11 6.18 -5.06 14.53
C PRO A 11 5.55 -5.43 13.19
N LEU A 12 4.41 -4.81 12.86
CA LEU A 12 3.67 -5.13 11.64
C LEU A 12 4.63 -5.21 10.45
N THR A 13 4.71 -6.38 9.87
CA THR A 13 5.64 -6.72 8.80
C THR A 13 5.07 -6.30 7.45
N ASN A 14 5.95 -6.11 6.48
CA ASN A 14 5.53 -5.81 5.11
C ASN A 14 4.72 -6.96 4.50
N ASP A 15 4.92 -8.20 4.96
CA ASP A 15 4.13 -9.36 4.54
C ASP A 15 2.70 -9.37 5.13
N GLU A 16 2.54 -8.96 6.38
CA GLU A 16 1.21 -8.75 6.98
C GLU A 16 0.44 -7.64 6.25
N LEU A 17 1.11 -6.54 5.93
CA LEU A 17 0.51 -5.45 5.16
C LEU A 17 0.09 -5.91 3.75
N MET A 18 0.90 -6.73 3.09
CA MET A 18 0.54 -7.36 1.80
C MET A 18 -0.66 -8.29 1.93
N THR A 19 -0.71 -9.08 3.00
CA THR A 19 -1.83 -10.01 3.26
C THR A 19 -3.13 -9.22 3.41
N VAL A 20 -3.12 -8.17 4.24
CA VAL A 20 -4.30 -7.31 4.47
C VAL A 20 -4.74 -6.60 3.18
N LEU A 21 -3.80 -6.14 2.36
CA LEU A 21 -4.12 -5.53 1.07
C LEU A 21 -4.80 -6.54 0.13
N ARG A 22 -4.28 -7.77 0.04
CA ARG A 22 -4.85 -8.83 -0.80
C ARG A 22 -6.24 -9.24 -0.31
N GLU A 23 -6.41 -9.43 0.98
CA GLU A 23 -7.73 -9.75 1.55
C GLU A 23 -8.75 -8.63 1.29
N ALA A 24 -8.35 -7.37 1.36
CA ALA A 24 -9.22 -6.24 1.04
C ALA A 24 -9.57 -6.19 -0.46
N TRP A 25 -8.58 -6.47 -1.31
CA TRP A 25 -8.77 -6.56 -2.76
C TRP A 25 -9.76 -7.66 -3.14
N GLU A 26 -9.56 -8.87 -2.63
CA GLU A 26 -10.41 -10.04 -2.88
C GLU A 26 -11.82 -9.90 -2.31
N ALA A 27 -11.96 -9.22 -1.15
CA ALA A 27 -13.26 -8.89 -0.57
C ALA A 27 -14.04 -7.85 -1.38
N GLY A 28 -13.38 -7.15 -2.33
CA GLY A 28 -13.99 -6.08 -3.11
C GLY A 28 -14.08 -4.75 -2.37
N ASP A 29 -13.35 -4.57 -1.26
CA ASP A 29 -13.27 -3.31 -0.50
C ASP A 29 -12.36 -2.30 -1.21
N ARG A 30 -12.73 -1.98 -2.45
CA ARG A 30 -11.96 -1.18 -3.41
C ARG A 30 -12.72 0.08 -3.79
N ASP A 31 -11.96 1.08 -4.20
CA ASP A 31 -12.48 2.29 -4.82
C ASP A 31 -13.14 1.96 -6.17
N ILE A 32 -14.13 2.76 -6.56
CA ILE A 32 -14.78 2.65 -7.86
C ILE A 32 -13.86 3.14 -8.98
N LEU A 33 -14.27 2.92 -10.24
CA LEU A 33 -13.50 3.26 -11.46
C LEU A 33 -12.18 2.49 -11.59
N GLU A 34 -12.24 1.16 -11.37
CA GLU A 34 -11.04 0.29 -11.37
C GLU A 34 -10.01 0.71 -10.30
N GLY A 35 -10.48 1.41 -9.27
CA GLY A 35 -9.70 1.79 -8.12
C GLY A 35 -9.24 0.59 -7.28
N GLY A 36 -8.25 0.84 -6.44
CA GLY A 36 -7.69 -0.15 -5.53
C GLY A 36 -8.22 0.02 -4.12
N VAL A 37 -7.49 -0.50 -3.16
CA VAL A 37 -7.82 -0.34 -1.74
C VAL A 37 -7.25 0.98 -1.21
N ALA A 38 -8.08 1.80 -0.60
CA ALA A 38 -7.65 3.06 -0.01
C ALA A 38 -6.77 2.84 1.24
N THR A 39 -5.80 3.73 1.48
CA THR A 39 -4.92 3.66 2.67
C THR A 39 -5.74 3.61 3.97
N THR A 40 -6.85 4.33 4.05
CA THR A 40 -7.73 4.34 5.23
C THR A 40 -8.39 2.99 5.48
N THR A 41 -8.76 2.25 4.44
CA THR A 41 -9.31 0.90 4.55
C THR A 41 -8.25 -0.06 5.08
N ILE A 42 -7.01 0.05 4.59
CA ILE A 42 -5.89 -0.77 5.05
C ILE A 42 -5.57 -0.43 6.53
N ALA A 43 -5.45 0.86 6.86
CA ALA A 43 -5.19 1.37 8.20
C ALA A 43 -6.31 1.06 9.21
N ALA A 44 -7.54 0.79 8.77
CA ALA A 44 -8.61 0.33 9.66
C ALA A 44 -8.47 -1.17 10.00
N ARG A 45 -7.79 -1.94 9.16
CA ARG A 45 -7.58 -3.39 9.32
C ARG A 45 -6.31 -3.73 10.08
N ILE A 46 -5.28 -2.91 9.92
CA ILE A 46 -4.05 -2.96 10.73
C ILE A 46 -4.11 -1.82 11.72
N ASP A 47 -4.09 -2.07 13.03
CA ASP A 47 -4.21 -1.05 14.10
C ASP A 47 -3.03 -0.05 14.09
N MET A 48 -2.97 0.78 13.04
CA MET A 48 -1.88 1.66 12.66
C MET A 48 -2.46 2.95 12.12
N GLY A 49 -1.87 4.07 12.51
CA GLY A 49 -2.26 5.38 11.99
C GLY A 49 -1.98 5.50 10.50
N LYS A 50 -2.85 6.23 9.80
CA LYS A 50 -2.79 6.48 8.34
C LYS A 50 -1.38 6.81 7.83
N SER A 51 -0.67 7.72 8.49
CA SER A 51 0.68 8.13 8.05
C SER A 51 1.70 7.00 8.12
N GLY A 52 1.63 6.15 9.15
CA GLY A 52 2.49 4.97 9.26
C GLY A 52 2.17 3.94 8.16
N THR A 53 0.88 3.73 7.89
CA THR A 53 0.43 2.87 6.80
C THR A 53 0.89 3.39 5.44
N GLU A 54 0.79 4.70 5.17
CA GLU A 54 1.29 5.29 3.92
C GLU A 54 2.79 5.10 3.74
N SER A 55 3.59 5.27 4.80
CA SER A 55 5.03 5.03 4.74
C SER A 55 5.35 3.57 4.37
N ARG A 56 4.65 2.59 4.96
CA ARG A 56 4.89 1.17 4.66
C ARG A 56 4.37 0.75 3.28
N LEU A 57 3.26 1.30 2.84
CA LEU A 57 2.77 1.08 1.46
C LEU A 57 3.75 1.64 0.44
N ARG A 58 4.35 2.79 0.73
CA ARG A 58 5.41 3.34 -0.12
C ARG A 58 6.62 2.41 -0.22
N GLU A 59 7.08 1.81 0.88
CA GLU A 59 8.16 0.82 0.85
C GLU A 59 7.82 -0.39 -0.03
N LEU A 60 6.58 -0.90 0.06
CA LEU A 60 6.10 -2.01 -0.77
C LEU A 60 6.01 -1.64 -2.26
N TRP A 61 5.64 -0.40 -2.56
CA TRP A 61 5.57 0.12 -3.92
C TRP A 61 6.96 0.30 -4.52
N GLU A 62 7.90 0.88 -3.77
CA GLU A 62 9.30 1.01 -4.17
C GLU A 62 9.95 -0.38 -4.38
N ALA A 63 9.51 -1.39 -3.62
CA ALA A 63 9.91 -2.79 -3.82
C ALA A 63 9.19 -3.51 -4.99
N GLY A 64 8.27 -2.84 -5.69
CA GLY A 64 7.53 -3.39 -6.83
C GLY A 64 6.49 -4.47 -6.46
N ARG A 65 6.10 -4.58 -5.19
CA ARG A 65 5.12 -5.59 -4.73
C ARG A 65 3.67 -5.12 -4.86
N ILE A 66 3.46 -3.82 -4.84
CA ILE A 66 2.17 -3.17 -5.03
C ILE A 66 2.31 -2.05 -6.05
N THR A 67 1.20 -1.58 -6.58
CA THR A 67 1.15 -0.40 -7.44
C THR A 67 0.11 0.60 -6.97
N VAL A 68 0.25 1.83 -7.45
CA VAL A 68 -0.69 2.92 -7.22
C VAL A 68 -1.73 2.91 -8.34
N VAL A 69 -3.00 2.94 -7.95
CA VAL A 69 -4.13 3.09 -8.87
C VAL A 69 -4.99 4.26 -8.43
N TRP A 70 -5.52 5.00 -9.41
CA TRP A 70 -6.42 6.12 -9.16
C TRP A 70 -7.86 5.65 -9.33
N GLY A 71 -8.58 5.61 -8.22
CA GLY A 71 -10.01 5.36 -8.20
C GLY A 71 -10.78 6.59 -7.74
N ALA A 72 -12.06 6.37 -7.42
CA ALA A 72 -12.84 7.33 -6.65
C ALA A 72 -13.42 6.68 -5.41
N ASP A 73 -13.53 7.48 -4.35
CA ASP A 73 -14.21 7.09 -3.13
C ASP A 73 -15.68 6.74 -3.45
N PRO A 74 -16.19 5.58 -2.99
CA PRO A 74 -17.51 5.08 -3.38
C PRO A 74 -18.65 5.94 -2.83
N ASP A 75 -18.45 6.63 -1.71
CA ASP A 75 -19.50 7.42 -1.06
C ASP A 75 -19.56 8.84 -1.65
N THR A 76 -18.39 9.46 -1.80
CA THR A 76 -18.25 10.87 -2.19
C THR A 76 -17.96 11.07 -3.67
N HIS A 77 -17.66 10.01 -4.41
CA HIS A 77 -17.24 10.02 -5.81
C HIS A 77 -16.02 10.90 -6.08
N ARG A 78 -15.24 11.22 -5.03
CA ARG A 78 -14.06 12.04 -5.15
C ARG A 78 -12.87 11.20 -5.60
N PRO A 79 -12.11 11.64 -6.62
CA PRO A 79 -10.88 10.97 -7.01
C PRO A 79 -9.92 10.87 -5.83
N ARG A 80 -9.36 9.68 -5.61
CA ARG A 80 -8.33 9.47 -4.58
C ARG A 80 -7.33 8.40 -5.00
N ARG A 81 -6.17 8.46 -4.33
CA ARG A 81 -5.13 7.46 -4.47
C ARG A 81 -5.53 6.19 -3.72
N SER A 82 -5.33 5.06 -4.37
CA SER A 82 -5.58 3.72 -3.85
C SER A 82 -4.47 2.76 -4.28
N TRP A 83 -4.42 1.58 -3.68
CA TRP A 83 -3.32 0.62 -3.82
C TRP A 83 -3.82 -0.74 -4.30
N ALA A 84 -3.04 -1.40 -5.13
CA ALA A 84 -3.36 -2.72 -5.68
C ALA A 84 -2.14 -3.65 -5.62
N PRO A 85 -2.30 -4.96 -5.43
CA PRO A 85 -1.23 -5.92 -5.65
C PRO A 85 -0.69 -5.80 -7.08
N ALA A 86 0.64 -5.77 -7.26
CA ALA A 86 1.24 -5.47 -8.56
C ALA A 86 0.94 -6.55 -9.63
N ASP A 87 0.66 -7.78 -9.20
CA ASP A 87 0.31 -8.94 -10.02
C ASP A 87 -1.15 -8.95 -10.50
N GLU A 88 -2.02 -8.15 -9.88
CA GLU A 88 -3.46 -8.10 -10.17
C GLU A 88 -3.84 -7.02 -11.19
N VAL A 89 -2.93 -6.09 -11.45
CA VAL A 89 -3.13 -5.00 -12.40
C VAL A 89 -2.14 -5.17 -13.53
N ASP A 90 -2.67 -5.33 -14.73
CA ASP A 90 -1.88 -5.33 -15.96
C ASP A 90 -1.34 -3.92 -16.15
N GLN A 91 -0.15 -3.65 -15.60
CA GLN A 91 0.44 -2.33 -15.70
C GLN A 91 0.76 -2.09 -17.17
N PRO A 92 0.28 -1.00 -17.81
CA PRO A 92 1.01 -0.48 -18.96
C PRO A 92 2.42 -0.20 -18.42
N GLY A 93 3.43 -0.86 -18.99
CA GLY A 93 4.81 -0.73 -18.53
C GLY A 93 5.23 0.73 -18.56
N GLU A 94 5.12 1.41 -17.43
CA GLU A 94 5.42 2.82 -17.31
C GLU A 94 6.70 2.92 -16.49
N ASP A 95 7.74 3.34 -17.20
CA ASP A 95 9.01 3.83 -16.69
C ASP A 95 8.81 4.42 -15.29
N LEU A 96 9.37 3.74 -14.28
CA LEU A 96 9.69 4.36 -13.01
C LEU A 96 10.30 5.73 -13.35
N PRO A 97 9.82 6.86 -12.79
CA PRO A 97 10.48 8.13 -13.03
C PRO A 97 11.93 7.96 -12.60
N GLY A 98 12.80 7.90 -13.61
CA GLY A 98 14.22 7.73 -13.45
C GLY A 98 14.68 8.68 -12.37
N ASP A 99 15.39 8.10 -11.41
CA ASP A 99 16.56 8.71 -10.78
C ASP A 99 16.81 10.13 -11.30
N THR A 100 16.13 11.09 -10.69
CA THR A 100 16.27 12.48 -11.07
C THR A 100 17.60 12.93 -10.51
N LEU A 101 18.63 12.79 -11.35
CA LEU A 101 19.81 13.63 -11.39
C LEU A 101 20.65 13.63 -10.09
N ARG A 102 21.46 12.57 -9.89
CA ARG A 102 22.80 12.81 -9.33
C ARG A 102 23.73 13.13 -10.48
N GLY A 103 23.69 14.39 -10.91
CA GLY A 103 24.57 14.94 -11.92
C GLY A 103 26.02 14.68 -11.55
N ASP A 104 26.68 13.86 -12.37
CA ASP A 104 28.12 13.80 -12.50
C ASP A 104 28.56 15.18 -13.02
N HIS A 105 29.21 15.96 -12.15
CA HIS A 105 30.01 17.10 -12.57
C HIS A 105 31.44 16.84 -12.13
N SER A 106 32.14 16.09 -12.97
CA SER A 106 33.59 16.14 -13.09
C SER A 106 33.94 17.29 -14.04
N ASP A 107 34.56 18.35 -13.53
CA ASP A 107 35.75 19.00 -14.14
C ASP A 107 36.52 19.73 -13.03
#